data_AF-A0A9C8H8F8-F1
#
_entry.id   AF-A0A9C8H8F8-F1
#
_cell.length_a   1.000
_cell.length_b   1.000
_cell.length_c   1.000
_cell.angle_alpha   90.00
_cell.angle_beta   90.00
_cell.angle_gamma   90.00
#
_symmetry.space_group_name_H-M   'P 1'
#
loop_
_entity.id
_entity.type
_entity.pdbx_description
1 polymer ?
#
loop_
_entity_poly.entity_id
_entity_poly.type
_entity_poly.pdbx_seq_one_letter_code
_entity_poly.pdbx_strand_id
1 'polypeptide(L)' 'MIETDAGEAAFGTEDLVSRILGFTRFCADQASERLEQAAASRGWLDAEGHPTEDGRALIAALTSRDCAYGIYRLPV' A
#
# COMPACT_ATOMS: atom_id res chain seq x y z
N MET A 1 -21.88 -4.95 24.22
CA MET A 1 -21.67 -5.63 22.93
C MET A 1 -20.67 -4.75 22.20
N ILE A 2 -19.42 -5.19 22.07
CA ILE A 2 -18.37 -4.35 21.45
C ILE A 2 -18.59 -4.43 19.95
N GLU A 3 -19.24 -3.40 19.40
CA GLU A 3 -19.32 -3.19 17.95
C GLU A 3 -17.90 -2.92 17.46
N THR A 4 -17.28 -3.97 16.92
CA THR A 4 -16.01 -3.85 16.22
C THR A 4 -16.33 -3.39 14.81
N ASP A 5 -16.72 -2.12 14.67
CA ASP A 5 -16.62 -1.43 13.38
C ASP A 5 -15.16 -1.05 13.20
N ALA A 6 -14.35 -2.05 12.84
CA ALA A 6 -13.07 -1.79 12.21
C ALA A 6 -13.43 -1.17 10.86
N GLY A 7 -13.61 0.16 10.85
CA GLY A 7 -13.80 0.93 9.64
C GLY A 7 -12.71 0.52 8.66
N GLU A 8 -13.08 -0.36 7.73
CA GLU A 8 -12.40 -0.57 6.47
C GLU A 8 -12.26 0.82 5.90
N ALA A 9 -11.07 1.41 6.06
CA ALA A 9 -10.82 2.72 5.51
C ALA A 9 -10.97 2.57 4.00
N ALA A 10 -12.14 2.94 3.50
CA ALA A 10 -12.41 3.07 2.09
C ALA A 10 -11.53 4.21 1.59
N PHE A 11 -10.27 3.89 1.33
CA PHE A 11 -9.29 4.81 0.85
C PHE A 11 -9.78 5.34 -0.49
N GLY A 12 -9.84 6.67 -0.62
CA GLY A 12 -10.06 7.28 -1.92
C GLY A 12 -8.96 6.87 -2.89
N THR A 13 -9.25 6.89 -4.19
CA THR A 13 -8.29 6.48 -5.24
C THR A 13 -6.93 7.17 -5.09
N GLU A 14 -6.91 8.48 -4.82
CA GLU A 14 -5.68 9.25 -4.64
C GLU A 14 -4.86 8.81 -3.40
N ASP A 15 -5.54 8.38 -2.34
CA ASP A 15 -4.94 7.90 -1.10
C ASP A 15 -4.34 6.49 -1.29
N LEU A 16 -5.01 5.64 -2.06
CA LEU A 16 -4.46 4.36 -2.51
C LEU A 16 -3.19 4.56 -3.35
N VAL A 17 -3.24 5.43 -4.35
CA VAL A 17 -2.08 5.73 -5.20
C VAL A 17 -0.90 6.24 -4.36
N SER A 18 -1.16 7.18 -3.45
CA SER A 18 -0.13 7.74 -2.56
C SER A 18 0.55 6.67 -1.71
N ARG A 19 -0.21 5.72 -1.15
CA ARG A 19 0.36 4.60 -0.38
C ARG A 19 1.12 3.62 -1.25
N ILE A 20 0.63 3.29 -2.44
CA ILE A 20 1.32 2.41 -3.39
C ILE A 20 2.67 3.02 -3.79
N LEU A 21 2.71 4.32 -4.10
CA LEU A 21 3.96 5.01 -4.44
C LEU A 21 4.90 5.10 -3.23
N GLY A 22 4.38 5.33 -2.03
CA GLY A 22 5.15 5.31 -0.79
C GLY A 22 5.81 3.94 -0.53
N PHE A 23 5.05 2.86 -0.72
CA PHE A 23 5.58 1.49 -0.61
C PHE A 23 6.59 1.18 -1.71
N THR A 24 6.31 1.60 -2.94
CA THR A 24 7.23 1.44 -4.07
C THR A 24 8.56 2.13 -3.79
N ARG A 25 8.54 3.33 -3.19
CA ARG A 25 9.73 4.05 -2.75
C ARG A 25 10.48 3.33 -1.64
N PHE A 26 9.78 2.69 -0.71
CA PHE A 26 10.41 1.89 0.34
C PHE A 26 11.14 0.67 -0.25
N CYS A 27 10.56 0.02 -1.27
CA CYS A 27 11.17 -1.12 -1.96
C CYS A 27 12.29 -0.72 -2.94
N ALA A 28 12.20 0.46 -3.55
CA ALA A 28 13.17 0.96 -4.51
C ALA A 28 14.30 1.69 -3.76
N ASP A 29 15.37 0.97 -3.46
CA ASP A 29 16.58 1.57 -2.88
C ASP A 29 17.23 2.54 -3.87
N GLN A 30 17.04 3.85 -3.64
CA GLN A 30 17.60 5.00 -4.37
C GLN A 30 17.69 4.89 -5.91
N ALA A 31 16.89 4.02 -6.52
CA ALA A 31 16.92 3.81 -7.96
C ALA A 31 16.29 5.03 -8.64
N SER A 32 16.97 5.55 -9.67
CA SER A 32 16.54 6.69 -10.49
C SER A 32 15.24 6.42 -11.30
N GLU A 33 14.58 5.28 -11.08
CA GLU A 33 13.34 4.93 -11.74
C GLU A 33 12.17 5.73 -11.15
N ARG A 34 11.31 6.26 -12.03
CA ARG A 34 10.09 6.95 -11.60
C ARG A 34 9.19 5.98 -10.85
N LEU A 35 8.72 6.38 -9.67
CA LEU A 35 7.95 5.51 -8.76
C LEU A 35 6.67 4.97 -9.42
N GLU A 36 6.02 5.79 -10.25
CA GLU A 36 4.83 5.42 -11.01
C GLU A 36 5.13 4.31 -12.01
N GLN A 37 6.26 4.40 -12.71
CA GLN A 37 6.70 3.37 -13.65
C GLN A 37 7.06 2.07 -12.93
N ALA A 38 7.69 2.19 -11.76
CA ALA A 38 8.07 1.06 -10.92
C ALA A 38 6.86 0.38 -10.25
N ALA A 39 5.78 1.11 -10.00
CA ALA A 39 4.52 0.57 -9.50
C ALA A 39 3.69 -0.06 -10.63
N ALA A 40 3.66 0.58 -11.81
CA ALA A 40 3.02 0.05 -13.01
C ALA A 40 3.70 -1.23 -13.53
N SER A 41 5.04 -1.30 -13.51
CA SER A 41 5.79 -2.51 -13.89
C SER A 41 5.50 -3.70 -12.97
N ARG A 42 5.11 -3.42 -11.72
CA ARG A 42 4.67 -4.41 -10.73
C ARG A 42 3.18 -4.72 -10.80
N GLY A 43 2.44 -4.08 -11.71
CA GLY A 43 1.01 -4.27 -11.88
C GLY A 43 0.15 -3.64 -10.80
N TRP A 44 0.70 -2.77 -9.95
CA TRP A 44 -0.04 -2.11 -8.86
C TRP A 44 -0.81 -0.88 -9.32
N LEU A 45 -0.33 -0.23 -10.38
CA LEU A 45 -1.02 0.84 -11.08
C LEU A 45 -1.29 0.42 -12.53
N ASP A 46 -2.41 0.89 -13.09
CA ASP A 46 -2.72 0.77 -14.51
C ASP A 46 -1.98 1.84 -15.35
N ALA A 47 -2.26 1.86 -16.66
CA ALA A 47 -1.65 2.81 -17.58
C ALA A 47 -2.11 4.27 -17.32
N GLU A 48 -3.26 4.45 -16.68
CA GLU A 48 -3.83 5.74 -16.31
C GLU A 48 -3.37 6.21 -14.92
N GLY A 49 -2.63 5.38 -14.18
CA GLY A 49 -2.11 5.67 -12.85
C GLY A 49 -3.09 5.39 -11.71
N HIS A 50 -4.18 4.67 -11.98
CA HIS A 50 -5.13 4.22 -10.96
C HIS A 50 -4.69 2.87 -10.35
N PRO A 51 -5.07 2.60 -9.10
CA PRO A 51 -4.77 1.32 -8.47
C PRO A 51 -5.50 0.19 -9.20
N THR A 52 -4.78 -0.88 -9.49
CA THR A 52 -5.35 -2.13 -10.00
C THR A 52 -5.97 -2.94 -8.84
N GLU A 53 -6.51 -4.11 -9.15
CA GLU A 53 -6.93 -5.07 -8.12
C GLU A 53 -5.75 -5.51 -7.24
N ASP A 54 -4.60 -5.78 -7.85
CA ASP A 54 -3.37 -6.14 -7.12
C ASP A 54 -2.85 -5.01 -6.25
N GLY A 55 -2.92 -3.76 -6.75
CA GLY A 55 -2.58 -2.57 -5.96
C GLY A 55 -3.49 -2.39 -4.75
N ARG A 56 -4.79 -2.64 -4.90
CA ARG A 56 -5.74 -2.63 -3.77
C ARG A 56 -5.46 -3.75 -2.78
N ALA A 57 -5.21 -4.97 -3.27
CA ALA A 57 -4.88 -6.13 -2.43
C ALA A 57 -3.58 -5.90 -1.63
N LEU A 58 -2.58 -5.26 -2.24
CA LEU A 58 -1.35 -4.85 -1.55
C LEU A 58 -1.66 -3.94 -0.36
N ILE A 59 -2.42 -2.86 -0.57
CA ILE A 59 -2.73 -1.93 0.52
C ILE A 59 -3.59 -2.59 1.60
N ALA A 60 -4.53 -3.45 1.22
CA ALA A 60 -5.30 -4.25 2.18
C ALA A 60 -4.38 -5.16 3.02
N ALA A 61 -3.39 -5.81 2.41
CA ALA A 61 -2.42 -6.63 3.11
C ALA A 61 -1.53 -5.80 4.06
N LEU A 62 -1.02 -4.65 3.61
CA LEU A 62 -0.21 -3.75 4.45
C LEU A 62 -1.00 -3.15 5.62
N THR A 63 -2.31 -2.93 5.43
CA THR A 63 -3.20 -2.34 6.45
C THR A 63 -3.82 -3.41 7.36
N SER A 64 -3.74 -4.70 6.98
CA SER A 64 -4.24 -5.79 7.81
C SER A 64 -3.53 -5.80 9.16
N ARG A 65 -4.32 -6.01 10.22
CA ARG A 65 -3.84 -6.09 11.60
C ARG A 65 -2.71 -7.10 11.78
N ASP A 66 -2.70 -8.19 11.00
CA ASP A 66 -1.66 -9.21 11.07
C ASP A 66 -0.28 -8.70 10.62
N CYS A 67 -0.24 -7.72 9.71
CA CYS A 67 0.98 -7.03 9.31
C CYS A 67 1.31 -5.83 10.24
N ALA A 68 0.30 -5.18 10.81
CA ALA A 68 0.47 -4.00 11.67
C ALA A 68 1.19 -4.30 13.01
N TYR A 69 1.07 -5.51 13.56
CA TYR A 69 1.77 -5.89 14.80
C TYR A 69 3.25 -6.28 14.60
N GLY A 70 3.69 -6.52 13.36
CA GLY A 70 5.09 -6.86 13.05
C GLY A 70 6.09 -5.73 13.35
N ILE A 71 5.61 -4.48 13.45
CA ILE A 71 6.42 -3.29 13.70
C ILE A 71 6.58 -2.98 15.20
N TYR A 72 5.74 -3.53 16.08
CA TYR A 72 5.78 -3.26 17.53
C TYR A 72 6.61 -4.26 18.36
N ARG A 73 7.37 -5.16 17.72
CA ARG A 73 8.39 -5.98 18.40
C ARG A 73 9.79 -5.67 17.87
N LEU A 74 10.24 -4.44 18.10
CA LEU A 74 11.67 -4.20 18.32
C LEU A 74 11.93 -4.42 19.82
N PRO A 75 12.61 -5.50 20.23
CA PRO A 75 13.11 -5.57 21.60
C PRO A 75 14.19 -4.49 21.78
N VAL A 76 14.00 -3.64 22.78
CA VAL A 76 15.10 -2.89 23.42
C VAL A 76 15.88 -3.82 24.34
#